data_AF-A0A849SCV4-F1
#
_entry.id   AF-A0A849SCV4-F1
#
_cell.length_a   1.000
_cell.length_b   1.000
_cell.length_c   1.000
_cell.angle_alpha   90.00
_cell.angle_beta   90.00
_cell.angle_gamma   90.00
#
_symmetry.space_group_name_H-M   'P 1'
#
loop_
_entity.id
_entity.type
_entity.pdbx_description
1 polymer ?
#
loop_
_entity_poly.entity_id
_entity_poly.type
_entity_poly.pdbx_seq_one_letter_code
_entity_poly.pdbx_strand_id
1 'polypeptide(L)'
;MRLIKSSLIMFVLVLCIACTSMPKPRPSAYPSAHTQPRVVAYALSLQGAPYRYGKASPSEGFDCSGFVSHVYARQGIMLPRTAHEMAAILPAIPDHLAQPGDLLFFDSNGTANSHVGIYVEQDRFIHAPSQRTGKVVVSSLKNSYWQKHYQGVRRPLRHR
;
A
#
# COMPACT_ATOMS: atom_id res chain seq x y z
N MET A 1 -72.96 35.35 26.99
CA MET A 1 -72.89 34.00 27.58
C MET A 1 -73.35 33.01 26.52
N ARG A 2 -72.52 31.99 26.18
CA ARG A 2 -72.70 30.91 25.15
C ARG A 2 -72.44 31.36 23.68
N LEU A 3 -71.31 31.04 23.03
CA LEU A 3 -70.76 29.76 22.49
C LEU A 3 -71.54 29.15 21.32
N ILE A 4 -71.02 29.28 20.08
CA ILE A 4 -71.21 28.27 19.02
C ILE A 4 -70.02 28.22 18.04
N LYS A 5 -69.14 27.22 18.26
CA LYS A 5 -68.53 26.25 17.32
C LYS A 5 -67.90 26.75 15.99
N SER A 6 -66.58 26.91 15.98
CA SER A 6 -65.75 26.87 14.75
C SER A 6 -65.17 25.48 14.54
N SER A 7 -65.49 24.87 13.40
CA SER A 7 -64.98 23.57 12.95
C SER A 7 -63.50 23.71 12.55
N LEU A 8 -62.62 22.96 13.21
CA LEU A 8 -61.19 22.89 12.86
C LEU A 8 -60.90 21.59 12.12
N ILE A 9 -60.43 21.75 10.87
CA ILE A 9 -59.98 20.70 9.95
C ILE A 9 -58.68 20.08 10.51
N MET A 10 -58.68 18.77 10.72
CA MET A 10 -57.50 18.02 11.17
C MET A 10 -56.73 17.50 9.94
N PHE A 11 -55.61 18.16 9.62
CA PHE A 11 -54.64 17.70 8.63
C PHE A 11 -53.82 16.55 9.25
N VAL A 12 -54.03 15.31 8.79
CA VAL A 12 -53.22 14.15 9.21
C VAL A 12 -51.93 14.14 8.40
N LEU A 13 -50.83 14.54 9.04
CA LEU A 13 -49.48 14.43 8.50
C LEU A 13 -48.98 12.99 8.71
N VAL A 14 -48.99 12.18 7.65
CA VAL A 14 -48.42 10.82 7.67
C VAL A 14 -46.89 10.95 7.61
N LEU A 15 -46.22 10.72 8.74
CA LEU A 15 -44.76 10.67 8.84
C LEU A 15 -44.29 9.24 8.48
N CYS A 16 -43.95 9.00 7.22
CA CYS A 16 -43.26 7.77 6.81
C CYS A 16 -41.81 7.81 7.30
N ILE A 17 -41.54 7.19 8.46
CA ILE A 17 -40.18 6.93 8.94
C ILE A 17 -39.63 5.75 8.12
N ALA A 18 -38.98 6.07 7.00
CA ALA A 18 -38.20 5.09 6.26
C ALA A 18 -36.94 4.73 7.08
N CYS A 19 -36.96 3.58 7.75
CA CYS A 19 -35.74 2.94 8.25
C CYS A 19 -34.91 2.46 7.06
N THR A 20 -34.03 3.32 6.55
CA THR A 20 -33.00 2.90 5.60
C THR A 20 -31.95 2.10 6.38
N SER A 21 -31.96 0.78 6.21
CA SER A 21 -30.84 -0.07 6.66
C SER A 21 -29.59 0.38 5.92
N MET A 22 -28.67 1.05 6.62
CA MET A 22 -27.38 1.40 6.03
C MET A 22 -26.65 0.13 5.60
N PRO A 23 -26.08 0.07 4.38
CA PRO A 23 -25.29 -1.07 3.96
C PRO A 23 -24.08 -1.23 4.89
N LYS A 24 -23.97 -2.42 5.51
CA LYS A 24 -22.82 -2.81 6.35
C LYS A 24 -21.52 -2.48 5.60
N PRO A 25 -20.58 -1.69 6.17
CA PRO A 25 -19.35 -1.35 5.48
C PRO A 25 -18.66 -2.64 5.03
N ARG A 26 -18.49 -2.78 3.71
CA ARG A 26 -17.79 -3.92 3.14
C ARG A 26 -16.35 -3.84 3.67
N PRO A 27 -15.85 -4.88 4.34
CA PRO A 27 -14.51 -4.80 4.89
C PRO A 27 -13.50 -4.44 3.79
N SER A 28 -12.77 -3.36 4.00
CA SER A 28 -11.83 -2.79 3.03
C SER A 28 -10.84 -3.85 2.51
N ALA A 29 -10.61 -3.86 1.19
CA ALA A 29 -9.55 -4.65 0.54
C ALA A 29 -8.15 -4.06 0.78
N TYR A 30 -8.09 -2.84 1.32
CA TYR A 30 -6.84 -2.20 1.72
C TYR A 30 -6.28 -2.85 3.00
N PRO A 31 -4.95 -2.95 3.14
CA PRO A 31 -4.32 -3.35 4.39
C PRO A 31 -4.88 -2.53 5.55
N SER A 32 -5.12 -3.19 6.69
CA SER A 32 -5.53 -2.47 7.90
C SER A 32 -4.49 -1.39 8.23
N ALA A 33 -4.93 -0.28 8.85
CA ALA A 33 -4.04 0.73 9.39
C ALA A 33 -2.91 0.15 10.29
N HIS A 34 -3.10 -1.05 10.84
CA HIS A 34 -2.09 -1.76 11.64
C HIS A 34 -1.08 -2.59 10.81
N THR A 35 -1.40 -2.98 9.57
CA THR A 35 -0.52 -3.80 8.71
C THR A 35 0.60 -2.96 8.12
N GLN A 36 0.31 -1.73 7.68
CA GLN A 36 1.28 -0.84 7.04
C GLN A 36 2.47 -0.48 7.97
N PRO A 37 2.26 -0.10 9.24
CA PRO A 37 3.36 0.12 10.18
C PRO A 37 4.21 -1.13 10.44
N ARG A 38 3.59 -2.33 10.44
CA ARG A 38 4.30 -3.61 10.66
C ARG A 38 5.18 -3.99 9.46
N VAL A 39 4.70 -3.77 8.23
CA VAL A 39 5.49 -3.95 7.00
C VAL A 39 6.76 -3.11 7.08
N VAL A 40 6.61 -1.81 7.34
CA VAL A 40 7.74 -0.88 7.35
C VAL A 40 8.72 -1.20 8.48
N ALA A 41 8.23 -1.42 9.70
CA ALA A 41 9.08 -1.78 10.84
C ALA A 41 9.87 -3.07 10.58
N TYR A 42 9.23 -4.09 10.02
CA TYR A 42 9.91 -5.35 9.68
C TYR A 42 10.91 -5.16 8.54
N ALA A 43 10.57 -4.42 7.49
CA ALA A 43 11.48 -4.09 6.40
C ALA A 43 12.76 -3.40 6.93
N LEU A 44 12.60 -2.40 7.79
CA LEU A 44 13.71 -1.66 8.42
C LEU A 44 14.58 -2.56 9.29
N SER A 45 14.00 -3.55 9.99
CA SER A 45 14.77 -4.52 10.78
C SER A 45 15.72 -5.39 9.95
N LEU A 46 15.49 -5.48 8.64
CA LEU A 46 16.32 -6.22 7.68
C LEU A 46 17.33 -5.31 6.97
N GLN A 47 17.40 -4.02 7.31
CA GLN A 47 18.41 -3.12 6.76
C GLN A 47 19.81 -3.67 7.04
N GLY A 48 20.67 -3.62 6.02
CA GLY A 48 22.02 -4.19 6.08
C GLY A 48 22.11 -5.66 5.68
N ALA A 49 20.99 -6.38 5.52
CA ALA A 49 21.03 -7.75 4.99
C ALA A 49 21.72 -7.79 3.60
N PRO A 50 22.54 -8.80 3.28
CA PRO A 50 23.33 -8.82 2.06
C PRO A 50 22.47 -8.79 0.79
N TYR A 51 22.93 -8.11 -0.25
CA TYR A 51 22.35 -8.27 -1.58
C TYR A 51 22.87 -9.56 -2.23
N ARG A 52 21.97 -10.40 -2.77
CA ARG A 52 22.28 -11.55 -3.62
C ARG A 52 21.19 -11.72 -4.67
N TYR A 53 21.58 -11.66 -5.94
CA TYR A 53 20.65 -11.81 -7.06
C TYR A 53 19.89 -13.15 -6.99
N GLY A 54 18.58 -13.14 -7.22
CA GLY A 54 17.73 -14.31 -7.17
C GLY A 54 17.33 -14.77 -5.77
N LYS A 55 17.93 -14.22 -4.70
CA LYS A 55 17.67 -14.65 -3.31
C LYS A 55 16.55 -13.82 -2.65
N ALA A 56 15.90 -14.42 -1.67
CA ALA A 56 14.70 -13.90 -1.03
C ALA A 56 14.63 -14.23 0.48
N SER A 57 15.77 -14.43 1.15
CA SER A 57 15.80 -14.83 2.56
C SER A 57 16.89 -14.09 3.35
N PRO A 58 16.73 -13.83 4.65
CA PRO A 58 17.77 -13.18 5.46
C PRO A 58 19.09 -13.96 5.50
N SER A 59 19.03 -15.30 5.46
CA SER A 59 20.20 -16.18 5.52
C SER A 59 21.00 -16.22 4.22
N GLU A 60 20.33 -16.12 3.07
CA GLU A 60 20.99 -16.17 1.75
C GLU A 60 21.18 -14.79 1.12
N GLY A 61 20.44 -13.78 1.58
CA GLY A 61 20.44 -12.43 1.04
C GLY A 61 19.20 -12.05 0.21
N PHE A 62 19.17 -10.76 -0.11
CA PHE A 62 18.21 -9.97 -0.86
C PHE A 62 18.50 -9.75 -2.35
N ASP A 63 17.60 -10.05 -3.29
CA ASP A 63 17.41 -9.11 -4.41
C ASP A 63 16.21 -8.18 -4.16
N CYS A 64 15.95 -7.22 -5.05
CA CYS A 64 14.94 -6.19 -4.82
C CYS A 64 13.54 -6.77 -4.58
N SER A 65 13.10 -7.67 -5.44
CA SER A 65 11.78 -8.28 -5.40
C SER A 65 11.70 -9.46 -4.41
N GLY A 66 12.81 -10.14 -4.17
CA GLY A 66 12.96 -11.14 -3.12
C GLY A 66 12.87 -10.52 -1.72
N PHE A 67 13.45 -9.33 -1.52
CA PHE A 67 13.29 -8.55 -0.30
C PHE A 67 11.83 -8.17 -0.05
N VAL A 68 11.17 -7.58 -1.07
CA VAL A 68 9.77 -7.15 -0.96
C VAL A 68 8.84 -8.33 -0.71
N SER A 69 8.96 -9.40 -1.50
CA SER A 69 8.10 -10.58 -1.35
C SER A 69 8.27 -11.24 0.02
N HIS A 70 9.50 -11.32 0.56
CA HIS A 70 9.75 -11.82 1.92
C HIS A 70 9.11 -10.96 3.00
N VAL A 71 9.27 -9.64 2.93
CA VAL A 71 8.66 -8.71 3.90
C VAL A 71 7.15 -8.88 3.93
N TYR A 72 6.51 -8.94 2.77
CA TYR A 72 5.06 -9.04 2.66
C TYR A 72 4.52 -10.43 3.02
N ALA A 73 5.24 -11.50 2.67
CA ALA A 73 4.88 -12.87 3.05
C ALA A 73 4.82 -13.02 4.57
N ARG A 74 5.74 -12.37 5.31
CA ARG A 74 5.73 -12.34 6.78
C ARG A 74 4.53 -11.60 7.39
N GLN A 75 3.81 -10.82 6.59
CA GLN A 75 2.56 -10.17 6.96
C GLN A 75 1.33 -10.86 6.36
N GLY A 76 1.51 -12.04 5.75
CA GLY A 76 0.43 -12.85 5.17
C GLY A 76 -0.07 -12.34 3.81
N ILE A 77 0.73 -11.57 3.08
CA ILE A 77 0.43 -11.12 1.72
C ILE A 77 1.44 -11.76 0.77
N MET A 78 0.96 -12.59 -0.14
CA MET A 78 1.79 -13.24 -1.15
C MET A 78 1.91 -12.34 -2.37
N LEU A 79 3.14 -11.92 -2.68
CA LEU A 79 3.45 -11.15 -3.89
C LEU A 79 4.18 -12.04 -4.90
N PRO A 80 4.01 -11.79 -6.21
CA PRO A 80 4.80 -12.43 -7.26
C PRO A 80 6.31 -12.30 -7.02
N ARG A 81 7.10 -13.18 -7.65
CA ARG A 81 8.55 -13.19 -7.42
C ARG A 81 9.24 -11.98 -8.04
N THR A 82 8.75 -11.45 -9.14
CA THR A 82 9.42 -10.38 -9.88
C THR A 82 8.75 -9.02 -9.69
N ALA A 83 9.53 -7.94 -9.76
CA ALA A 83 9.02 -6.57 -9.70
C ALA A 83 8.04 -6.26 -10.84
N HIS A 84 8.29 -6.80 -12.03
CA HIS A 84 7.43 -6.62 -13.19
C HIS A 84 6.04 -7.22 -12.97
N GLU A 85 5.97 -8.47 -12.49
CA GLU A 85 4.69 -9.12 -12.16
C GLU A 85 3.95 -8.39 -11.05
N MET A 86 4.66 -7.93 -10.00
CA MET A 86 4.04 -7.12 -8.94
C MET A 86 3.40 -5.85 -9.52
N ALA A 87 4.11 -5.12 -10.38
CA ALA A 87 3.59 -3.90 -10.99
C ALA A 87 2.38 -4.14 -11.90
N ALA A 88 2.29 -5.33 -12.50
CA ALA A 88 1.19 -5.72 -13.39
C ALA A 88 -0.10 -6.06 -12.64
N ILE A 89 -0.01 -6.65 -11.44
CA ILE A 89 -1.19 -7.10 -10.68
C ILE A 89 -1.67 -6.10 -9.62
N LEU A 90 -0.78 -5.23 -9.15
CA LEU A 90 -1.10 -4.31 -8.06
C LEU A 90 -1.78 -3.04 -8.58
N PRO A 91 -2.74 -2.48 -7.83
CA PRO A 91 -3.38 -1.22 -8.20
C PRO A 91 -2.39 -0.05 -8.14
N ALA A 92 -2.42 0.80 -9.17
CA ALA A 92 -1.75 2.10 -9.19
C ALA A 92 -2.35 3.05 -8.17
N ILE A 93 -1.49 3.79 -7.47
CA ILE A 93 -1.89 4.84 -6.54
C ILE A 93 -1.31 6.17 -7.07
N PRO A 94 -2.03 7.29 -6.98
CA PRO A 94 -1.43 8.60 -7.20
C PRO A 94 -0.31 8.87 -6.19
N ASP A 95 0.82 9.41 -6.62
CA ASP A 95 2.01 9.57 -5.76
C ASP A 95 1.74 10.35 -4.47
N HIS A 96 0.90 11.39 -4.51
CA HIS A 96 0.53 12.19 -3.35
C HIS A 96 -0.35 11.43 -2.32
N LEU A 97 -0.84 10.25 -2.67
CA LEU A 97 -1.59 9.34 -1.79
C LEU A 97 -0.76 8.13 -1.36
N ALA A 98 0.54 8.11 -1.67
CA ALA A 98 1.45 7.07 -1.23
C ALA A 98 1.49 7.01 0.30
N GLN A 99 1.40 5.81 0.84
CA GLN A 99 1.41 5.53 2.28
C GLN A 99 2.56 4.60 2.64
N PRO A 100 3.11 4.70 3.86
CA PRO A 100 4.08 3.74 4.37
C PRO A 100 3.65 2.31 4.06
N GLY A 101 4.54 1.51 3.50
CA GLY A 101 4.27 0.15 3.02
C GLY A 101 4.05 0.06 1.51
N ASP A 102 3.50 1.07 0.84
CA ASP A 102 3.29 1.00 -0.61
C ASP A 102 4.60 0.72 -1.37
N LEU A 103 4.49 0.13 -2.57
CA LEU A 103 5.64 -0.25 -3.37
C LEU A 103 5.97 0.82 -4.40
N LEU A 104 7.22 1.26 -4.42
CA LEU A 104 7.76 2.17 -5.42
C LEU A 104 8.48 1.38 -6.51
N PHE A 105 8.18 1.66 -7.77
CA PHE A 105 8.78 0.98 -8.91
C PHE A 105 9.71 1.89 -9.69
N PHE A 106 10.76 1.30 -10.26
CA PHE A 106 11.79 2.03 -10.99
C PHE A 106 12.28 1.29 -12.23
N ASP A 107 12.80 2.04 -13.21
CA ASP A 107 13.56 1.52 -14.34
C ASP A 107 15.06 1.58 -14.02
N SER A 108 15.63 0.53 -13.46
CA SER A 108 17.05 0.51 -13.10
C SER A 108 17.98 -0.05 -14.18
N ASN A 109 17.44 -0.69 -15.22
CA ASN A 109 18.21 -1.46 -16.20
C ASN A 109 17.70 -1.31 -17.66
N GLY A 110 16.92 -0.28 -17.96
CA GLY A 110 16.30 -0.05 -19.27
C GLY A 110 15.02 -0.86 -19.51
N THR A 111 14.47 -1.47 -18.47
CA THR A 111 13.22 -2.25 -18.50
C THR A 111 12.23 -1.69 -17.50
N ALA A 112 10.98 -1.50 -17.95
CA ALA A 112 9.89 -1.01 -17.11
C ALA A 112 9.67 -1.90 -15.88
N ASN A 113 9.54 -1.28 -14.71
CA ASN A 113 9.37 -1.91 -13.40
C ASN A 113 10.43 -2.99 -13.07
N SER A 114 11.68 -2.76 -13.46
CA SER A 114 12.80 -3.67 -13.20
C SER A 114 13.28 -3.66 -11.76
N HIS A 115 12.94 -2.62 -10.99
CA HIS A 115 13.31 -2.50 -9.58
C HIS A 115 12.13 -2.10 -8.72
N VAL A 116 12.15 -2.53 -7.46
CA VAL A 116 11.09 -2.25 -6.48
C VAL A 116 11.67 -1.97 -5.09
N GLY A 117 10.99 -1.09 -4.35
CA GLY A 117 11.27 -0.82 -2.94
C GLY A 117 9.99 -0.55 -2.15
N ILE A 118 10.09 -0.58 -0.83
CA ILE A 118 8.98 -0.34 0.08
C ILE A 118 9.05 1.11 0.54
N TYR A 119 8.01 1.89 0.28
CA TYR A 119 7.89 3.26 0.76
C TYR A 119 7.86 3.28 2.29
N VAL A 120 8.68 4.13 2.89
CA VAL A 120 8.78 4.29 4.35
C VAL A 120 8.00 5.53 4.73
N GLU A 121 8.52 6.71 4.43
CA GLU A 121 7.92 8.02 4.69
C GLU A 121 8.80 9.11 4.08
N GLN A 122 8.27 10.33 3.90
CA GLN A 122 9.06 11.52 3.53
C GLN A 122 10.00 11.30 2.32
N ASP A 123 9.46 10.75 1.24
CA ASP A 123 10.22 10.40 0.03
C ASP A 123 11.31 9.33 0.24
N ARG A 124 11.32 8.63 1.38
CA ARG A 124 12.26 7.54 1.66
C ARG A 124 11.65 6.18 1.41
N PHE A 125 12.50 5.25 0.99
CA PHE A 125 12.11 3.88 0.72
C PHE A 125 13.25 2.92 1.02
N ILE A 126 12.91 1.70 1.44
CA ILE A 126 13.88 0.64 1.73
C ILE A 126 13.86 -0.41 0.63
N HIS A 127 15.04 -0.86 0.21
CA HIS A 127 15.20 -1.85 -0.86
C HIS A 127 16.55 -2.56 -0.81
N ALA A 128 16.69 -3.61 -1.63
CA ALA A 128 17.97 -4.25 -1.95
C ALA A 128 18.40 -3.81 -3.36
N PRO A 129 19.19 -2.73 -3.53
CA PRO A 129 19.38 -2.05 -4.81
C PRO A 129 20.20 -2.83 -5.84
N SER A 130 21.36 -3.37 -5.46
CA SER A 130 22.27 -4.05 -6.40
C SER A 130 23.46 -4.67 -5.69
N GLN A 131 24.21 -5.50 -6.43
CA GLN A 131 25.50 -6.05 -5.99
C GLN A 131 26.52 -4.96 -5.63
N ARG A 132 26.52 -3.81 -6.35
CA ARG A 132 27.44 -2.69 -6.08
C ARG A 132 27.23 -2.08 -4.70
N THR A 133 25.98 -1.95 -4.27
CA THR A 133 25.66 -1.48 -2.91
C THR A 133 25.85 -2.60 -1.88
N GLY A 134 25.58 -3.84 -2.28
CA GLY A 134 25.91 -5.06 -1.54
C GLY A 134 24.99 -5.39 -0.37
N LYS A 135 23.98 -4.56 -0.06
CA LYS A 135 23.07 -4.74 1.08
C LYS A 135 21.75 -4.00 0.92
N VAL A 136 20.77 -4.36 1.75
CA VAL A 136 19.51 -3.62 1.94
C VAL A 136 19.81 -2.24 2.54
N VAL A 137 19.26 -1.18 1.96
CA VAL A 137 19.48 0.22 2.38
C VAL A 137 18.19 1.03 2.28
N VAL A 138 18.16 2.16 2.99
CA VAL A 138 17.16 3.21 2.80
C VAL A 138 17.72 4.25 1.83
N SER A 139 16.95 4.54 0.78
CA SER A 139 17.22 5.55 -0.23
C SER A 139 16.14 6.65 -0.19
N SER A 140 16.37 7.76 -0.91
CA SER A 140 15.40 8.85 -1.05
C SER A 140 15.09 9.11 -2.52
N LEU A 141 13.81 9.38 -2.85
CA LEU A 141 13.37 9.85 -4.17
C LEU A 141 13.91 11.24 -4.50
N LYS A 142 14.44 11.99 -3.53
CA LYS A 142 15.14 13.25 -3.78
C LYS A 142 16.53 13.05 -4.38
N ASN A 143 17.05 11.82 -4.36
CA ASN A 143 18.27 11.49 -5.08
C ASN A 143 17.99 11.49 -6.59
N SER A 144 18.83 12.19 -7.36
CA SER A 144 18.62 12.38 -8.81
C SER A 144 18.54 11.08 -9.61
N TYR A 145 19.28 10.04 -9.22
CA TYR A 145 19.18 8.72 -9.85
C TYR A 145 17.79 8.13 -9.61
N TRP A 146 17.37 8.00 -8.36
CA TRP A 146 16.07 7.41 -8.05
C TRP A 146 14.90 8.22 -8.59
N GLN A 147 15.00 9.55 -8.59
CA GLN A 147 13.99 10.43 -9.20
C GLN A 147 13.86 10.18 -10.70
N LYS A 148 14.98 10.16 -11.43
CA LYS A 148 15.02 9.94 -12.88
C LYS A 148 14.42 8.59 -13.27
N HIS A 149 14.62 7.58 -12.44
CA HIS A 149 14.22 6.21 -12.72
C HIS A 149 12.85 5.84 -12.15
N TYR A 150 12.17 6.73 -11.41
CA TYR A 150 10.89 6.46 -10.78
C TYR A 150 9.75 6.27 -11.80
N GLN A 151 8.95 5.22 -11.62
CA GLN A 151 7.82 4.86 -12.51
C GLN A 151 6.45 4.88 -11.82
N GLY A 152 6.41 5.13 -10.52
CA GLY A 152 5.16 5.27 -9.76
C GLY A 152 5.04 4.30 -8.59
N VAL A 153 3.91 4.44 -7.90
CA VAL A 153 3.57 3.69 -6.69
C VAL A 153 2.43 2.70 -6.93
N ARG A 154 2.47 1.55 -6.26
CA ARG A 154 1.40 0.54 -6.24
C ARG A 154 1.13 0.07 -4.81
N ARG A 155 -0.12 -0.32 -4.52
CA ARG A 155 -0.52 -0.75 -3.16
C ARG A 155 -0.78 -2.25 -3.09
N PRO A 156 0.02 -3.02 -2.34
CA PRO A 156 -0.30 -4.40 -2.00
C PRO A 156 -1.65 -4.50 -1.28
N LEU A 157 -2.53 -5.36 -1.80
CA LEU A 157 -3.82 -5.66 -1.19
C LEU A 157 -3.76 -7.02 -0.51
N ARG A 158 -4.52 -7.18 0.56
CA ARG A 158 -4.72 -8.51 1.15
C ARG A 158 -5.87 -9.18 0.39
N HIS A 159 -5.55 -10.21 -0.38
CA HIS A 159 -6.58 -11.09 -0.94
C HIS A 159 -7.29 -11.79 0.23
N ARG A 160 -8.61 -11.71 0.24
CA ARG A 160 -9.49 -12.38 1.20
C ARG A 160 -9.80 -13.79 0.74
#